data_AF-A0A5C7Z328-F1
#
_entry.id   AF-A0A5C7Z328-F1
#
_cell.length_a   1.000
_cell.length_b   1.000
_cell.length_c   1.000
_cell.angle_alpha   90.00
_cell.angle_beta   90.00
_cell.angle_gamma   90.00
#
_symmetry.space_group_name_H-M   'P 1'
#
loop_
_entity.id
_entity.type
_entity.pdbx_description
1 polymer ?
#
loop_
_entity_poly.entity_id
_entity_poly.type
_entity_poly.pdbx_seq_one_letter_code
_entity_poly.pdbx_strand_id
1 'polypeptide(L)'
;MKWLILLHVLGAAIWVGGHLILSLGFLPQALKQRDISIILNFERHYEKIGMPALLLQVVTGVSMALIYVPFSSWASLVTPHHFYLWIKLG
;
A
#
# COMPACT_ATOMS: atom_id res chain seq x y z
N MET A 1 -4.15 -20.03 1.84
CA MET A 1 -3.37 -19.36 2.91
C MET A 1 -2.00 -18.89 2.44
N LYS A 2 -1.03 -19.79 2.15
CA LYS A 2 0.34 -19.40 1.74
C LYS A 2 0.37 -18.44 0.53
N TRP A 3 -0.39 -18.76 -0.51
CA TRP A 3 -0.53 -17.92 -1.71
C TRP A 3 -1.15 -16.56 -1.44
N LEU A 4 -2.05 -16.47 -0.46
CA LEU A 4 -2.77 -15.24 -0.15
C LEU A 4 -1.82 -14.22 0.51
N ILE A 5 -1.01 -14.68 1.48
CA ILE A 5 0.05 -13.86 2.09
C ILE A 5 1.08 -13.45 1.03
N LEU A 6 1.49 -14.37 0.16
CA LEU A 6 2.44 -14.08 -0.91
C LEU A 6 1.93 -12.99 -1.87
N LEU A 7 0.67 -13.10 -2.33
CA LEU A 7 0.05 -12.08 -3.17
C LEU A 7 -0.10 -10.74 -2.44
N HIS A 8 -0.45 -10.76 -1.15
CA HIS A 8 -0.55 -9.56 -0.34
C HIS A 8 0.79 -8.81 -0.25
N VAL A 9 1.87 -9.54 0.09
CA VAL A 9 3.21 -8.96 0.22
C VAL A 9 3.74 -8.48 -1.13
N LEU A 10 3.47 -9.19 -2.23
CA LEU A 10 3.83 -8.72 -3.57
C LEU A 10 3.11 -7.43 -3.94
N GLY A 11 1.79 -7.35 -3.72
CA GLY A 11 1.03 -6.12 -3.94
C GLY A 11 1.57 -4.95 -3.11
N ALA A 12 1.87 -5.22 -1.83
CA ALA A 12 2.46 -4.24 -0.91
C ALA A 12 3.84 -3.76 -1.34
N ALA A 13 4.71 -4.67 -1.75
CA ALA A 13 6.06 -4.35 -2.19
C ALA A 13 6.06 -3.49 -3.47
N ILE A 14 5.16 -3.81 -4.42
CA ILE A 14 4.98 -3.00 -5.63
C ILE A 14 4.47 -1.61 -5.24
N TRP A 15 3.35 -1.51 -4.51
CA TRP A 15 2.77 -0.21 -4.16
C TRP A 15 3.73 0.69 -3.38
N VAL A 16 4.28 0.18 -2.27
CA VAL A 16 5.20 0.95 -1.41
C VAL A 16 6.52 1.23 -2.13
N GLY A 17 7.04 0.27 -2.89
CA GLY A 17 8.27 0.43 -3.67
C GLY A 17 8.15 1.52 -4.73
N GLY A 18 7.02 1.59 -5.42
CA GLY A 18 6.72 2.65 -6.38
C GLY A 18 6.75 4.05 -5.74
N HIS A 19 6.08 4.22 -4.61
CA HIS A 19 6.10 5.48 -3.88
C HIS A 19 7.48 5.83 -3.30
N LEU A 20 8.26 4.83 -2.90
CA LEU A 20 9.63 5.04 -2.44
C LEU A 20 10.52 5.57 -3.57
N ILE A 21 10.44 4.94 -4.76
CA ILE A 21 11.16 5.38 -5.96
C ILE A 21 10.71 6.78 -6.38
N LEU A 22 9.40 7.05 -6.38
CA LEU A 22 8.86 8.38 -6.69
C LEU A 22 9.41 9.43 -5.72
N SER A 23 9.35 9.17 -4.41
CA SER A 23 9.70 10.15 -3.38
C SER A 23 11.19 10.42 -3.28
N LEU A 24 12.04 9.41 -3.51
CA LEU A 24 13.49 9.52 -3.37
C LEU A 24 14.20 9.83 -4.70
N GLY A 25 13.64 9.37 -5.82
CA GLY A 25 14.24 9.54 -7.14
C GLY A 25 13.65 10.70 -7.93
N PHE A 26 12.34 10.65 -8.18
CA PHE A 26 11.67 11.56 -9.13
C PHE A 26 11.28 12.90 -8.49
N LEU A 27 10.76 12.89 -7.27
CA LEU A 27 10.32 14.09 -6.57
C LEU A 27 11.47 15.08 -6.32
N PRO A 28 12.65 14.69 -5.82
CA PRO A 28 13.76 15.64 -5.62
C PRO A 28 14.26 16.21 -6.95
N GLN A 29 14.25 15.38 -8.00
CA GLN A 29 14.62 15.80 -9.35
C GLN A 29 13.62 16.83 -9.92
N ALA A 30 12.32 16.56 -9.78
CA ALA A 30 11.23 17.46 -10.19
C ALA A 30 11.30 18.81 -9.48
N LEU A 31 11.58 18.81 -8.17
CA LEU A 31 11.75 20.04 -7.39
C LEU A 31 12.97 20.85 -7.84
N LYS A 32 14.11 20.18 -8.08
CA LYS A 32 15.34 20.85 -8.53
C LYS A 32 15.18 21.49 -9.90
N GLN A 33 14.46 20.83 -10.81
CA GLN A 33 14.23 21.30 -12.17
C GLN A 33 12.98 22.19 -12.29
N ARG A 34 12.19 22.30 -11.22
CA ARG A 34 10.86 22.95 -11.20
C ARG A 34 9.95 22.44 -12.32
N ASP A 35 10.04 21.14 -12.58
CA ASP A 35 9.30 20.50 -13.66
C ASP A 35 8.50 19.30 -13.12
N ILE A 36 7.18 19.47 -13.08
CA ILE A 36 6.24 18.45 -12.61
C ILE A 36 6.04 17.31 -13.62
N SER A 37 6.42 17.53 -14.88
CA SER A 37 6.28 16.52 -15.94
C SER A 37 7.08 15.25 -15.61
N ILE A 38 8.16 15.38 -14.84
CA ILE A 38 8.99 14.26 -14.35
C ILE A 38 8.15 13.29 -13.51
N ILE A 39 7.31 13.81 -12.61
CA ILE A 39 6.41 13.01 -11.76
C ILE A 39 5.30 12.41 -12.60
N LEU A 40 4.65 13.23 -13.44
CA LEU A 40 3.54 12.79 -14.29
C LEU A 40 3.96 11.69 -15.28
N ASN A 41 5.18 11.76 -15.80
CA ASN A 41 5.72 10.74 -16.68
C ASN A 41 5.98 9.44 -15.93
N PHE A 42 6.49 9.49 -14.70
CA PHE A 42 6.60 8.30 -13.86
C PHE A 42 5.24 7.68 -13.59
N GLU A 43 4.27 8.47 -13.11
CA GLU A 43 2.92 8.01 -12.76
C GLU A 43 2.22 7.36 -13.95
N ARG A 44 2.26 7.98 -15.14
CA ARG A 44 1.63 7.45 -16.36
C ARG A 44 2.06 6.01 -16.70
N HIS A 45 3.29 5.64 -16.38
CA HIS A 45 3.80 4.30 -16.60
C HIS A 45 3.53 3.39 -15.39
N TYR A 46 3.80 3.90 -14.19
CA TYR A 46 3.75 3.12 -12.97
C TYR A 46 2.32 2.79 -12.53
N GLU A 47 1.37 3.70 -12.73
CA GLU A 47 -0.03 3.54 -12.31
C GLU A 47 -0.68 2.29 -12.89
N LYS A 48 -0.32 1.90 -14.12
CA LYS A 48 -0.79 0.67 -14.79
C LYS A 48 -0.47 -0.61 -14.00
N ILE A 49 0.56 -0.58 -13.15
CA ILE A 49 0.98 -1.69 -12.31
C ILE A 49 0.65 -1.40 -10.84
N GLY A 50 0.82 -0.16 -10.40
CA GLY A 50 0.55 0.30 -9.05
C GLY A 50 -0.92 0.15 -8.65
N MET A 51 -1.86 0.61 -9.48
CA MET A 51 -3.30 0.52 -9.17
C MET A 51 -3.78 -0.94 -9.03
N PRO A 52 -3.43 -1.87 -9.95
CA PRO A 52 -3.70 -3.29 -9.74
C PRO A 52 -3.05 -3.88 -8.49
N ALA A 53 -1.81 -3.47 -8.16
CA ALA A 53 -1.12 -3.93 -6.96
C ALA A 53 -1.81 -3.46 -5.67
N LEU A 54 -2.31 -2.22 -5.64
CA LEU A 54 -3.11 -1.69 -4.54
C LEU A 54 -4.39 -2.50 -4.35
N LEU A 55 -5.13 -2.74 -5.43
CA LEU A 55 -6.36 -3.53 -5.40
C LEU A 55 -6.07 -4.93 -4.86
N LEU A 56 -5.04 -5.59 -5.39
CA LEU A 56 -4.63 -6.92 -4.94
C LEU A 56 -4.32 -6.93 -3.45
N GLN A 57 -3.57 -5.94 -2.95
CA GLN A 57 -3.22 -5.84 -1.54
C GLN A 57 -4.45 -5.60 -0.65
N VAL A 58 -5.37 -4.73 -1.07
CA VAL A 58 -6.61 -4.45 -0.32
C VAL A 58 -7.47 -5.70 -0.22
N VAL A 59 -7.73 -6.36 -1.36
CA VAL A 59 -8.57 -7.58 -1.40
C VAL A 59 -7.97 -8.69 -0.56
N THR A 60 -6.66 -8.93 -0.70
CA THR A 60 -5.96 -9.95 0.10
C THR A 60 -5.91 -9.58 1.59
N GLY A 61 -5.73 -8.30 1.93
CA GLY A 61 -5.73 -7.82 3.32
C GLY A 61 -7.08 -8.03 4.01
N VAL A 62 -8.17 -7.63 3.35
CA VAL A 62 -9.54 -7.85 3.85
C VAL A 62 -9.82 -9.35 3.97
N SER A 63 -9.41 -10.16 3.00
CA SER A 63 -9.59 -11.61 3.05
C SER A 63 -8.86 -12.23 4.25
N MET A 64 -7.63 -11.80 4.56
CA MET A 64 -6.92 -12.25 5.76
C MET A 64 -7.64 -11.83 7.03
N ALA A 65 -8.12 -10.59 7.12
CA ALA A 65 -8.84 -10.11 8.29
C ALA A 65 -10.09 -10.96 8.57
N LEU A 66 -10.83 -11.33 7.53
CA LEU A 66 -12.02 -12.19 7.65
C LEU A 66 -11.68 -13.63 8.08
N ILE A 67 -10.51 -14.14 7.73
CA ILE A 67 -10.06 -15.49 8.08
C ILE A 67 -9.51 -15.54 9.51
N TYR A 68 -8.70 -14.55 9.90
CA TYR A 68 -7.89 -14.60 11.12
C TYR A 68 -8.50 -13.83 12.30
N VAL A 69 -9.43 -12.90 12.06
CA VAL A 69 -10.00 -12.05 13.09
C VAL A 69 -11.53 -12.15 13.07
N PRO A 70 -12.17 -12.61 14.16
CA PRO A 70 -13.62 -12.58 14.29
C PRO A 70 -14.16 -11.17 14.08
N PHE A 71 -15.22 -11.00 13.30
CA PHE A 71 -15.78 -9.67 12.97
C PHE A 71 -16.09 -8.81 14.21
N SER A 72 -16.59 -9.44 15.28
CA SER A 72 -16.85 -8.79 16.59
C SER A 72 -15.60 -8.19 17.25
N SER A 73 -14.40 -8.63 16.84
CA SER A 73 -13.12 -8.20 17.40
C SER A 73 -12.35 -7.23 16.50
N TRP A 74 -12.89 -6.87 15.33
CA TRP A 74 -12.24 -5.92 14.41
C TRP A 74 -12.04 -4.52 15.02
N ALA A 75 -12.96 -4.10 15.89
CA ALA A 75 -12.85 -2.85 16.66
C ALA A 75 -12.24 -3.06 18.06
N SER A 76 -11.80 -4.28 18.40
CA SER A 76 -11.30 -4.56 19.74
C SER A 76 -9.90 -3.98 19.91
N LEU A 77 -9.68 -3.11 20.90
CA LEU A 77 -8.36 -2.53 21.20
C LEU A 77 -7.54 -3.40 22.15
N VAL A 78 -7.92 -4.67 22.30
CA VAL A 78 -7.40 -5.58 23.34
C VAL A 78 -5.95 -5.99 23.07
N THR A 79 -5.52 -5.96 21.80
CA THR A 79 -4.15 -6.26 21.40
C THR A 79 -3.44 -5.00 20.90
N PRO A 80 -2.12 -4.83 21.15
CA PRO A 80 -1.36 -3.67 20.69
C PRO A 80 -1.49 -3.43 19.18
N HIS A 81 -1.66 -4.50 18.39
CA HIS A 81 -1.83 -4.45 16.94
C HIS A 81 -3.12 -3.70 16.51
N HIS A 82 -4.23 -3.87 17.22
CA HIS A 82 -5.47 -3.16 16.91
C HIS A 82 -5.40 -1.67 17.25
N PHE A 83 -4.63 -1.30 18.27
CA PHE A 83 -4.39 0.10 18.62
C PHE A 83 -3.63 0.85 17.50
N TYR A 84 -2.59 0.22 16.92
CA TYR A 84 -1.86 0.81 15.79
C TYR A 84 -2.70 0.93 14.52
N LEU A 85 -3.65 0.02 14.30
CA LEU A 85 -4.59 0.11 13.17
C LEU A 85 -5.53 1.32 13.29
N TRP A 86 -6.02 1.60 14.51
CA TRP A 86 -6.95 2.71 14.74
C TRP A 86 -6.29 4.08 14.67
N ILE A 87 -5.05 4.23 15.14
CA ILE A 87 -4.27 5.47 14.94
C ILE A 87 -4.07 5.79 13.46
N LYS A 88 -4.05 4.78 12.59
CA LYS A 88 -3.86 4.97 11.15
C LYS A 88 -5.14 5.45 10.44
N LEU A 89 -6.30 5.30 11.07
CA LEU A 89 -7.61 5.62 10.50
C LEU A 89 -8.24 6.90 11.08
N GLY A 90 -7.71 7.42 12.18
CA GLY A 90 -8.05 8.74 12.74
C GLY A 90 -6.97 9.77 12.44
#